data_AF-A0A423SCV4-F1
#
_entry.id   AF-A0A423SCV4-F1
#
_cell.length_a   1.000
_cell.length_b   1.000
_cell.length_c   1.000
_cell.angle_alpha   90.00
_cell.angle_beta   90.00
_cell.angle_gamma   90.00
#
_symmetry.space_group_name_H-M   'P 1'
#
loop_
_entity.id
_entity.type
_entity.pdbx_description
1 polymer ?
#
loop_
_entity_poly.entity_id
_entity_poly.type
_entity_poly.pdbx_seq_one_letter_code
_entity_poly.pdbx_strand_id
1 'polypeptide(L)'
;MESGDYLVRGMVGTRLKPIDLKLVDITLDRLFEKLGVPHSGEDLFARNVARGRDHGIASYTTYRQFCGLGQAANFDDLRNAMPDEAIESFRQVYASVHDIDLYVGGLAEKVLPGALVGPTLACIIAFQFLNSKRGDRFWYENKEAGFSYVQLHAIRSTASFANIMCENMAENFDHSIPPQALRLPCNRKNPLIPCSRLHKLDLNLWAEKPTFLPKPCTYMSTVYRPGAPVSVSPCLACVCHADGKVGGERGAWRVSNLLQCKPVHRGCEYPGLDEYCKLFCDEGVYRN
;
A
#
# COMPACT_ATOMS: atom_id res chain seq x y z
N MET A 1 -17.35 -20.06 -10.38
CA MET A 1 -16.07 -19.44 -9.97
C MET A 1 -15.71 -19.94 -8.57
N GLU A 2 -15.75 -21.25 -8.34
CA GLU A 2 -15.83 -21.85 -6.98
C GLU A 2 -14.57 -22.62 -6.57
N SER A 3 -13.63 -22.86 -7.51
CA SER A 3 -12.45 -23.69 -7.29
C SER A 3 -11.41 -23.06 -6.34
N GLY A 4 -11.36 -21.73 -6.27
CA GLY A 4 -10.42 -21.00 -5.41
C GLY A 4 -10.74 -21.16 -3.92
N ASP A 5 -12.01 -21.14 -3.54
CA ASP A 5 -12.43 -21.08 -2.14
C ASP A 5 -12.03 -22.33 -1.36
N TYR A 6 -12.03 -23.50 -2.00
CA TYR A 6 -11.51 -24.74 -1.42
C TYR A 6 -10.01 -24.67 -1.13
N LEU A 7 -9.21 -24.04 -2.01
CA LEU A 7 -7.78 -23.85 -1.78
C LEU A 7 -7.55 -22.90 -0.61
N VAL A 8 -8.30 -21.81 -0.51
CA VAL A 8 -8.12 -20.84 0.59
C VAL A 8 -8.61 -21.41 1.93
N ARG A 9 -9.75 -22.12 1.96
CA ARG A 9 -10.18 -22.91 3.12
C ARG A 9 -9.10 -23.91 3.54
N GLY A 10 -8.46 -24.57 2.56
CA GLY A 10 -7.27 -25.40 2.77
C GLY A 10 -6.12 -24.64 3.43
N MET A 11 -5.73 -23.48 2.90
CA MET A 11 -4.63 -22.66 3.43
C MET A 11 -4.88 -22.18 4.88
N VAL A 12 -6.13 -21.83 5.22
CA VAL A 12 -6.49 -21.36 6.57
C VAL A 12 -6.63 -22.53 7.57
N GLY A 13 -7.13 -23.68 7.12
CA GLY A 13 -7.32 -24.86 7.96
C GLY A 13 -6.08 -25.73 8.15
N THR A 14 -5.10 -25.67 7.25
CA THR A 14 -3.94 -26.57 7.23
C THR A 14 -2.75 -26.01 8.01
N ARG A 15 -2.10 -26.89 8.78
CA ARG A 15 -0.87 -26.54 9.52
C ARG A 15 0.32 -26.45 8.58
N LEU A 16 1.06 -25.33 8.65
CA LEU A 16 2.38 -25.20 8.03
C LEU A 16 3.33 -26.29 8.51
N LYS A 17 4.16 -26.82 7.60
CA LYS A 17 5.30 -27.66 8.00
C LYS A 17 6.33 -26.81 8.77
N PRO A 18 7.16 -27.42 9.64
CA PRO A 18 8.30 -26.74 10.24
C PRO A 18 9.21 -26.09 9.18
N ILE A 19 9.87 -25.00 9.56
CA ILE A 19 10.97 -24.42 8.78
C ILE A 19 12.26 -24.92 9.43
N ASP A 20 12.80 -26.01 8.90
CA ASP A 20 14.02 -26.67 9.37
C ASP A 20 14.73 -27.36 8.19
N LEU A 21 15.78 -28.15 8.49
CA LEU A 21 16.48 -28.99 7.52
C LEU A 21 15.76 -30.32 7.20
N LYS A 22 14.50 -30.53 7.65
CA LYS A 22 13.73 -31.77 7.41
C LYS A 22 12.78 -31.56 6.24
N LEU A 23 13.40 -31.58 5.07
CA LEU A 23 12.84 -31.16 3.79
C LEU A 23 11.80 -32.18 3.29
N VAL A 24 10.87 -31.74 2.45
CA VAL A 24 9.77 -32.58 1.93
C VAL A 24 10.12 -33.08 0.53
N ASP A 25 9.94 -34.38 0.29
CA ASP A 25 10.29 -35.13 -0.94
C ASP A 25 9.86 -34.42 -2.23
N ILE A 26 8.66 -33.83 -2.25
CA ILE A 26 8.09 -33.12 -3.42
C ILE A 26 8.98 -31.94 -3.85
N THR A 27 9.64 -31.28 -2.90
CA THR A 27 10.55 -30.15 -3.14
C THR A 27 12.02 -30.54 -3.19
N LEU A 28 12.36 -31.77 -2.79
CA LEU A 28 13.71 -32.34 -2.87
C LEU A 28 13.99 -33.00 -4.22
N ASP A 29 13.11 -33.88 -4.70
CA ASP A 29 13.41 -34.73 -5.86
C ASP A 29 12.43 -34.53 -7.03
N ARG A 30 11.34 -33.78 -6.81
CA ARG A 30 10.18 -33.74 -7.71
C ARG A 30 9.70 -32.31 -8.04
N LEU A 31 10.51 -31.28 -7.82
CA LEU A 31 10.13 -29.91 -8.15
C LEU A 31 9.95 -29.80 -9.68
N PHE A 32 8.75 -29.40 -10.13
CA PHE A 32 8.37 -29.30 -11.54
C PHE A 32 8.55 -30.58 -12.38
N GLU A 33 8.54 -31.76 -11.74
CA GLU A 33 8.63 -33.04 -12.45
C GLU A 33 7.53 -33.19 -13.53
N LYS A 34 7.93 -33.62 -14.73
CA LYS A 34 7.02 -33.87 -15.85
C LYS A 34 6.48 -35.29 -15.78
N LEU A 35 5.15 -35.40 -15.70
CA LEU A 35 4.45 -36.69 -15.73
C LEU A 35 4.89 -37.55 -16.92
N GLY A 36 5.32 -38.78 -16.63
CA GLY A 36 5.78 -39.73 -17.64
C GLY A 36 7.23 -39.55 -18.12
N VAL A 37 7.99 -38.58 -17.59
CA VAL A 37 9.41 -38.39 -17.91
C VAL A 37 10.27 -38.66 -16.66
N PRO A 38 10.92 -39.83 -16.56
CA PRO A 38 11.79 -40.17 -15.43
C PRO A 38 12.89 -39.13 -15.21
N HIS A 39 13.21 -38.87 -13.94
CA HIS A 39 14.30 -37.96 -13.52
C HIS A 39 14.17 -36.52 -14.07
N SER A 40 12.94 -36.04 -14.31
CA SER A 40 12.68 -34.67 -14.78
C SER A 40 12.38 -33.66 -13.67
N GLY A 41 12.42 -34.07 -12.40
CA GLY A 41 12.28 -33.19 -11.24
C GLY A 41 13.60 -32.49 -10.87
N GLU A 42 13.48 -31.30 -10.29
CA GLU A 42 14.58 -30.55 -9.69
C GLU A 42 14.58 -30.65 -8.15
N ASP A 43 15.72 -30.32 -7.53
CA ASP A 43 15.85 -30.05 -6.09
C ASP A 43 15.82 -28.54 -5.82
N LEU A 44 14.81 -28.07 -5.09
CA LEU A 44 14.67 -26.67 -4.71
C LEU A 44 15.78 -26.21 -3.74
N PHE A 45 16.27 -27.11 -2.87
CA PHE A 45 17.23 -26.80 -1.82
C PHE A 45 18.66 -26.78 -2.37
N ALA A 46 19.08 -27.77 -3.16
CA ALA A 46 20.33 -27.69 -3.91
C ALA A 46 20.34 -26.47 -4.85
N ARG A 47 19.22 -26.17 -5.51
CA ARG A 47 19.08 -24.95 -6.34
C ARG A 47 19.18 -23.66 -5.53
N ASN A 48 18.69 -23.62 -4.29
CA ASN A 48 18.85 -22.46 -3.40
C ASN A 48 20.29 -22.29 -2.92
N VAL A 49 21.00 -23.39 -2.62
CA VAL A 49 22.45 -23.36 -2.32
C VAL A 49 23.24 -22.86 -3.52
N ALA A 50 23.05 -23.47 -4.69
CA ALA A 50 23.73 -23.07 -5.93
C ALA A 50 23.49 -21.59 -6.27
N ARG A 51 22.25 -21.11 -6.14
CA ARG A 51 21.87 -19.70 -6.37
C ARG A 51 22.45 -18.74 -5.33
N GLY A 52 22.64 -19.16 -4.08
CA GLY A 52 23.38 -18.38 -3.09
C GLY A 52 24.83 -18.16 -3.49
N ARG A 53 25.49 -19.20 -4.02
CA ARG A 53 26.87 -19.15 -4.51
C ARG A 53 27.01 -18.33 -5.79
N ASP A 54 26.09 -18.52 -6.75
CA ASP A 54 26.01 -17.74 -8.00
C ASP A 54 25.85 -16.23 -7.75
N HIS A 55 24.99 -15.86 -6.78
CA HIS A 55 24.81 -14.47 -6.35
C HIS A 55 25.97 -13.93 -5.46
N GLY A 56 27.01 -14.72 -5.18
CA GLY A 56 28.13 -14.31 -4.33
C GLY A 56 27.74 -14.00 -2.87
N ILE A 57 26.68 -14.65 -2.35
CA ILE A 57 26.21 -14.43 -0.99
C ILE A 57 27.26 -14.90 0.02
N ALA A 58 27.61 -14.02 0.97
CA ALA A 58 28.58 -14.33 2.01
C ALA A 58 28.10 -15.47 2.94
N SER A 59 29.04 -16.14 3.59
CA SER A 59 28.77 -17.30 4.43
C SER A 59 27.88 -17.00 5.65
N TYR A 60 27.25 -18.05 6.17
CA TYR A 60 26.46 -18.00 7.41
C TYR A 60 27.20 -17.31 8.56
N THR A 61 28.49 -17.62 8.79
CA THR A 61 29.26 -17.01 9.88
C THR A 61 29.48 -15.50 9.68
N THR A 62 29.53 -15.03 8.44
CA THR A 62 29.67 -13.60 8.10
C THR A 62 28.39 -12.83 8.47
N TYR A 63 27.23 -13.36 8.09
CA TYR A 63 25.93 -12.77 8.46
C TYR A 63 25.65 -12.86 9.96
N ARG A 64 26.04 -13.97 10.60
CA ARG A 64 25.97 -14.14 12.05
C ARG A 64 26.76 -13.04 12.78
N GLN A 65 27.98 -12.74 12.32
CA GLN A 65 28.79 -11.64 12.86
C GLN A 65 28.16 -10.26 12.59
N PHE A 66 27.66 -10.01 11.37
CA PHE A 66 26.93 -8.77 11.02
C PHE A 66 25.72 -8.53 11.94
N CYS A 67 25.00 -9.60 12.30
CA CYS A 67 23.87 -9.57 13.23
C CYS A 67 24.26 -9.49 14.72
N GLY A 68 25.55 -9.33 15.04
CA GLY A 68 26.03 -9.21 16.43
C GLY A 68 26.03 -10.51 17.24
N LEU A 69 25.87 -11.67 16.58
CA LEU A 69 25.74 -12.99 17.23
C LEU A 69 27.08 -13.72 17.43
N GLY A 70 28.19 -13.00 17.21
CA GLY A 70 29.55 -13.52 17.24
C GLY A 70 29.92 -14.32 16.00
N GLN A 71 31.22 -14.38 15.68
CA GLN A 71 31.76 -15.27 14.65
C GLN A 71 32.10 -16.63 15.28
N ALA A 72 31.69 -17.72 14.63
CA ALA A 72 32.15 -19.07 14.98
C ALA A 72 33.52 -19.30 14.32
N ALA A 73 34.51 -19.72 15.09
CA ALA A 73 35.85 -20.07 14.61
C ALA A 73 35.97 -21.58 14.28
N ASN A 74 35.11 -22.41 14.88
CA ASN A 74 35.01 -23.84 14.61
C ASN A 74 33.54 -24.32 14.70
N PHE A 75 33.30 -25.59 14.37
CA PHE A 75 31.95 -26.17 14.36
C PHE A 75 31.32 -26.32 15.77
N ASP A 76 32.11 -26.52 16.82
CA ASP A 76 31.62 -26.68 18.20
C ASP A 76 31.08 -25.36 18.79
N ASP A 77 31.56 -24.21 18.32
CA ASP A 77 31.02 -22.88 18.68
C ASP A 77 29.52 -22.75 18.31
N LEU A 78 29.00 -23.59 17.41
CA LEU A 78 27.61 -23.59 16.97
C LEU A 78 26.64 -24.36 17.88
N ARG A 79 27.12 -25.15 18.85
CA ARG A 79 26.25 -26.02 19.71
C ARG A 79 25.16 -25.26 20.46
N ASN A 80 25.41 -24.01 20.83
CA ASN A 80 24.39 -23.17 21.44
C ASN A 80 23.33 -22.72 20.43
N ALA A 81 23.71 -22.46 19.18
CA ALA A 81 22.86 -21.88 18.13
C ALA A 81 21.98 -22.90 17.38
N MET A 82 22.42 -24.14 17.20
CA MET A 82 21.74 -25.17 16.41
C MET A 82 21.80 -26.56 17.09
N PRO A 83 20.99 -27.55 16.65
CA PRO A 83 21.06 -28.93 17.16
C PRO A 83 22.38 -29.61 16.77
N ASP A 84 22.86 -30.54 17.60
CA ASP A 84 24.12 -31.24 17.36
C ASP A 84 24.10 -32.03 16.05
N GLU A 85 22.94 -32.60 15.67
CA GLU A 85 22.79 -33.36 14.42
C GLU A 85 23.06 -32.52 13.17
N ALA A 86 22.72 -31.22 13.21
CA ALA A 86 23.03 -30.30 12.12
C ALA A 86 24.53 -30.00 12.05
N ILE A 87 25.20 -29.90 13.20
CA ILE A 87 26.64 -29.63 13.28
C ILE A 87 27.45 -30.83 12.77
N GLU A 88 27.07 -32.06 13.16
CA GLU A 88 27.70 -33.27 12.61
C GLU A 88 27.48 -33.39 11.09
N SER A 89 26.29 -33.02 10.60
CA SER A 89 26.01 -32.95 9.16
C SER A 89 26.90 -31.92 8.46
N PHE A 90 27.14 -30.76 9.08
CA PHE A 90 28.00 -29.73 8.51
C PHE A 90 29.47 -30.15 8.47
N ARG A 91 29.98 -30.87 9.49
CA ARG A 91 31.34 -31.43 9.50
C ARG A 91 31.59 -32.44 8.37
N GLN A 92 30.54 -33.09 7.85
CA GLN A 92 30.66 -34.06 6.76
C GLN A 92 30.71 -33.40 5.37
N VAL A 93 30.17 -32.18 5.23
CA VAL A 93 29.93 -31.53 3.93
C VAL A 93 30.79 -30.28 3.70
N TYR A 94 31.13 -29.55 4.77
CA TYR A 94 31.93 -28.33 4.70
C TYR A 94 33.33 -28.55 5.30
N ALA A 95 34.36 -28.04 4.63
CA ALA A 95 35.75 -28.14 5.11
C ALA A 95 36.01 -27.21 6.30
N SER A 96 35.36 -26.04 6.32
CA SER A 96 35.41 -25.06 7.39
C SER A 96 34.01 -24.59 7.81
N VAL A 97 33.88 -24.17 9.07
CA VAL A 97 32.66 -23.48 9.56
C VAL A 97 32.37 -22.20 8.76
N HIS A 98 33.41 -21.60 8.16
CA HIS A 98 33.30 -20.40 7.33
C HIS A 98 32.74 -20.67 5.93
N ASP A 99 32.65 -21.93 5.49
CA ASP A 99 32.14 -22.31 4.16
C ASP A 99 30.62 -22.54 4.16
N ILE A 100 29.98 -22.56 5.33
CA ILE A 100 28.54 -22.85 5.48
C ILE A 100 27.72 -21.80 4.72
N ASP A 101 26.94 -22.23 3.73
CA ASP A 101 26.05 -21.36 2.95
C ASP A 101 24.99 -20.72 3.87
N LEU A 102 24.72 -19.41 3.69
CA LEU A 102 23.76 -18.66 4.53
C LEU A 102 22.40 -19.36 4.66
N TYR A 103 21.88 -19.87 3.54
CA TYR A 103 20.58 -20.55 3.49
C TYR A 103 20.55 -21.79 4.39
N VAL A 104 21.60 -22.60 4.35
CA VAL A 104 21.71 -23.86 5.11
C VAL A 104 21.94 -23.57 6.59
N GLY A 105 22.90 -22.70 6.92
CA GLY A 105 23.17 -22.32 8.31
C GLY A 105 22.00 -21.62 8.98
N GLY A 106 21.28 -20.76 8.25
CA GLY A 106 20.09 -20.05 8.74
C GLY A 106 18.89 -20.96 9.03
N LEU A 107 18.69 -22.03 8.23
CA LEU A 107 17.66 -23.04 8.47
C LEU A 107 18.01 -24.01 9.61
N ALA A 108 19.29 -24.14 9.98
CA ALA A 108 19.73 -25.00 11.07
C ALA A 108 19.59 -24.36 12.46
N GLU A 109 19.50 -23.03 12.55
CA GLU A 109 19.39 -22.33 13.83
C GLU A 109 18.12 -22.69 14.61
N LYS A 110 18.27 -22.84 15.93
CA LYS A 110 17.15 -22.96 16.86
C LYS A 110 16.25 -21.72 16.73
N VAL A 111 14.98 -21.94 16.41
CA VAL A 111 14.01 -20.85 16.22
C VAL A 111 13.81 -20.02 17.49
N LEU A 112 13.62 -18.71 17.32
CA LEU A 112 13.31 -17.82 18.45
C LEU A 112 11.93 -18.15 19.06
N PRO A 113 11.71 -17.93 20.37
CA PRO A 113 10.42 -18.19 21.02
C PRO A 113 9.26 -17.45 20.33
N GLY A 114 8.30 -18.21 19.79
CA GLY A 114 7.15 -17.67 19.05
C GLY A 114 7.42 -17.26 17.60
N ALA A 115 8.65 -17.44 17.10
CA ALA A 115 9.02 -17.21 15.70
C ALA A 115 9.04 -18.53 14.89
N LEU A 116 9.29 -18.38 13.58
CA LEU A 116 9.48 -19.51 12.65
C LEU A 116 10.93 -19.65 12.17
N VAL A 117 11.84 -18.78 12.62
CA VAL A 117 13.23 -18.72 12.16
C VAL A 117 14.19 -18.44 13.32
N GLY A 118 15.47 -18.78 13.14
CA GLY A 118 16.55 -18.49 14.08
C GLY A 118 17.02 -17.02 14.07
N PRO A 119 17.92 -16.65 15.01
CA PRO A 119 18.37 -15.27 15.20
C PRO A 119 18.99 -14.59 13.97
N THR A 120 19.80 -15.30 13.16
CA THR A 120 20.48 -14.72 11.99
C THR A 120 19.47 -14.41 10.89
N LEU A 121 18.55 -15.35 10.59
CA LEU A 121 17.47 -15.10 9.63
C LEU A 121 16.50 -14.02 10.13
N ALA A 122 16.14 -14.02 11.42
CA ALA A 122 15.29 -12.99 12.01
C ALA A 122 15.90 -11.58 11.85
N CYS A 123 17.21 -11.44 12.08
CA CYS A 123 17.96 -10.21 11.91
C CYS A 123 17.90 -9.68 10.46
N ILE A 124 18.29 -10.49 9.46
CA ILE A 124 18.35 -10.03 8.06
C ILE A 124 16.94 -9.74 7.49
N ILE A 125 15.94 -10.55 7.88
CA ILE A 125 14.53 -10.34 7.51
C ILE A 125 14.02 -9.03 8.12
N ALA A 126 14.24 -8.82 9.42
CA ALA A 126 13.82 -7.59 10.11
C ALA A 126 14.52 -6.34 9.55
N PHE A 127 15.82 -6.42 9.22
CA PHE A 127 16.56 -5.35 8.59
C PHE A 127 15.97 -4.97 7.23
N GLN A 128 15.68 -5.95 6.37
CA GLN A 128 15.04 -5.70 5.08
C GLN A 128 13.63 -5.10 5.23
N PHE A 129 12.77 -5.67 6.08
CA PHE A 129 11.42 -5.14 6.30
C PHE A 129 11.44 -3.73 6.90
N LEU A 130 12.38 -3.43 7.80
CA LEU A 130 12.55 -2.10 8.37
C LEU A 130 12.96 -1.07 7.30
N ASN A 131 13.90 -1.43 6.43
CA ASN A 131 14.37 -0.57 5.35
C ASN A 131 13.28 -0.35 4.30
N SER A 132 12.54 -1.40 3.91
CA SER A 132 11.36 -1.26 3.03
C SER A 132 10.31 -0.34 3.65
N LYS A 133 9.98 -0.50 4.94
CA LYS A 133 9.01 0.35 5.65
C LYS A 133 9.46 1.81 5.79
N ARG A 134 10.73 2.06 6.07
CA ARG A 134 11.26 3.43 6.31
C ARG A 134 11.63 4.16 5.01
N GLY A 135 12.07 3.43 3.99
CA GLY A 135 12.44 3.98 2.68
C GLY A 135 11.25 4.23 1.74
N ASP A 136 10.09 3.62 2.02
CA ASP A 136 8.89 3.84 1.23
C ASP A 136 8.18 5.15 1.60
N ARG A 137 8.27 6.13 0.70
CA ARG A 137 7.55 7.41 0.81
C ARG A 137 6.03 7.20 0.87
N PHE A 138 5.51 6.18 0.21
CA PHE A 138 4.09 5.82 0.17
C PHE A 138 3.70 4.78 1.22
N TRP A 139 4.57 4.49 2.20
CA TRP A 139 4.21 3.63 3.33
C TRP A 139 2.90 4.15 3.95
N TYR A 140 1.92 3.27 4.11
CA TYR A 140 0.53 3.71 4.36
C TYR A 140 0.34 4.55 5.65
N GLU A 141 1.24 4.43 6.63
CA GLU A 141 1.26 5.21 7.89
C GLU A 141 2.12 6.49 7.81
N ASN A 142 2.68 6.83 6.65
CA ASN A 142 3.48 8.03 6.45
C ASN A 142 2.60 9.29 6.58
N LYS A 143 3.10 10.33 7.23
CA LYS A 143 2.36 11.58 7.49
C LYS A 143 2.14 12.44 6.24
N GLU A 144 3.01 12.33 5.24
CA GLU A 144 3.00 13.22 4.06
C GLU A 144 2.23 12.62 2.88
N ALA A 145 2.39 11.32 2.63
CA ALA A 145 1.80 10.62 1.48
C ALA A 145 1.03 9.33 1.85
N GLY A 146 0.88 9.04 3.15
CA GLY A 146 0.03 7.96 3.65
C GLY A 146 -1.40 8.43 3.96
N PHE A 147 -2.15 7.60 4.67
CA PHE A 147 -3.56 7.87 4.97
C PHE A 147 -3.76 8.79 6.18
N SER A 148 -4.91 9.48 6.20
CA SER A 148 -5.34 10.28 7.36
C SER A 148 -5.56 9.41 8.61
N TYR A 149 -5.57 10.03 9.79
CA TYR A 149 -5.77 9.31 11.06
C TYR A 149 -7.05 8.45 11.08
N VAL A 150 -8.16 8.97 10.54
CA VAL A 150 -9.46 8.26 10.53
C VAL A 150 -9.41 7.04 9.59
N GLN A 151 -8.82 7.21 8.41
CA GLN A 151 -8.58 6.14 7.44
C GLN A 151 -7.64 5.06 8.00
N LEU A 152 -6.55 5.45 8.67
CA LEU A 152 -5.63 4.53 9.37
C LEU A 152 -6.32 3.74 10.48
N HIS A 153 -7.20 4.39 11.25
CA HIS A 153 -7.98 3.72 12.28
C HIS A 153 -8.93 2.67 11.67
N ALA A 154 -9.61 3.00 10.57
CA ALA A 154 -10.47 2.08 9.85
C ALA A 154 -9.69 0.87 9.29
N ILE A 155 -8.58 1.11 8.57
CA ILE A 155 -7.70 0.04 8.07
C ILE A 155 -7.29 -0.91 9.20
N ARG A 156 -6.77 -0.36 10.31
CA ARG A 156 -6.27 -1.18 11.44
C ARG A 156 -7.36 -1.95 12.18
N SER A 157 -8.61 -1.48 12.18
CA SER A 157 -9.72 -2.11 12.90
C SER A 157 -10.55 -3.09 12.05
N THR A 158 -10.59 -2.93 10.72
CA THR A 158 -11.44 -3.74 9.84
C THR A 158 -10.71 -4.48 8.71
N ALA A 159 -9.55 -4.02 8.24
CA ALA A 159 -8.87 -4.64 7.08
C ALA A 159 -8.02 -5.88 7.46
N SER A 160 -8.63 -6.84 8.17
CA SER A 160 -7.98 -8.11 8.51
C SER A 160 -7.87 -9.02 7.28
N PHE A 161 -6.93 -9.97 7.29
CA PHE A 161 -6.83 -10.96 6.20
C PHE A 161 -8.08 -11.86 6.12
N ALA A 162 -8.78 -12.06 7.24
CA ALA A 162 -10.08 -12.74 7.28
C ALA A 162 -11.18 -11.93 6.56
N ASN A 163 -11.20 -10.61 6.72
CA ASN A 163 -12.10 -9.71 5.99
C ASN A 163 -11.83 -9.76 4.48
N ILE A 164 -10.56 -9.65 4.06
CA ILE A 164 -10.16 -9.70 2.65
C ILE A 164 -10.63 -11.01 2.02
N MET A 165 -10.46 -12.14 2.72
CA MET A 165 -10.99 -13.44 2.26
C MET A 165 -12.53 -13.44 2.16
N CYS A 166 -13.24 -13.04 3.22
CA CYS A 166 -14.70 -13.02 3.26
C CYS A 166 -15.34 -12.13 2.18
N GLU A 167 -14.70 -11.03 1.79
CA GLU A 167 -15.21 -10.10 0.76
C GLU A 167 -14.90 -10.56 -0.67
N ASN A 168 -14.08 -11.60 -0.86
CA ASN A 168 -13.64 -12.09 -2.19
C ASN A 168 -13.96 -13.59 -2.46
N MET A 169 -14.54 -14.31 -1.50
CA MET A 169 -15.05 -15.68 -1.66
C MET A 169 -16.52 -15.70 -2.10
N ALA A 170 -16.97 -16.78 -2.74
CA ALA A 170 -18.35 -16.94 -3.19
C ALA A 170 -19.26 -17.45 -2.06
N GLU A 171 -20.34 -16.70 -1.78
CA GLU A 171 -21.25 -16.80 -0.60
C GLU A 171 -21.98 -18.15 -0.34
N ASN A 172 -21.55 -19.23 -1.01
CA ASN A 172 -22.06 -20.59 -0.86
C ASN A 172 -21.91 -21.11 0.60
N PHE A 173 -22.80 -22.02 0.97
CA PHE A 173 -23.04 -22.55 2.32
C PHE A 173 -21.79 -22.67 3.24
N ASP A 174 -21.97 -22.21 4.48
CA ASP A 174 -20.95 -22.03 5.53
C ASP A 174 -19.78 -21.10 5.13
N HIS A 175 -20.14 -19.82 4.95
CA HIS A 175 -19.21 -18.71 4.77
C HIS A 175 -18.59 -18.28 6.11
N SER A 176 -17.83 -19.18 6.73
CA SER A 176 -17.20 -18.99 8.04
C SER A 176 -15.68 -19.04 7.99
N ILE A 177 -15.03 -18.16 8.76
CA ILE A 177 -13.57 -17.98 8.78
C ILE A 177 -13.09 -17.73 10.23
N PRO A 178 -11.85 -18.09 10.61
CA PRO A 178 -11.30 -17.67 11.89
C PRO A 178 -10.81 -16.21 11.81
N PRO A 179 -11.13 -15.33 12.79
CA PRO A 179 -10.72 -13.92 12.76
C PRO A 179 -9.20 -13.69 12.62
N GLN A 180 -8.38 -14.55 13.21
CA GLN A 180 -6.93 -14.56 13.01
C GLN A 180 -6.60 -15.59 11.92
N ALA A 181 -6.84 -15.26 10.64
CA ALA A 181 -6.71 -16.19 9.51
C ALA A 181 -5.30 -16.79 9.30
N LEU A 182 -4.23 -16.14 9.80
CA LEU A 182 -2.86 -16.67 9.81
C LEU A 182 -2.56 -17.61 10.99
N ARG A 183 -3.58 -17.96 11.78
CA ARG A 183 -3.48 -18.93 12.87
C ARG A 183 -4.55 -20.00 12.66
N LEU A 184 -4.21 -21.24 13.01
CA LEU A 184 -5.16 -22.34 12.91
C LEU A 184 -6.47 -22.03 13.66
N PRO A 185 -7.63 -22.43 13.10
CA PRO A 185 -8.90 -22.31 13.78
C PRO A 185 -8.90 -23.18 15.05
N CYS A 186 -9.48 -22.66 16.13
CA CYS A 186 -9.66 -23.41 17.38
C CYS A 186 -10.82 -22.84 18.22
N ASN A 187 -11.70 -23.73 18.69
CA ASN A 187 -13.01 -23.39 19.27
C ASN A 187 -12.96 -22.36 20.43
N ARG A 188 -11.84 -22.24 21.15
CA ARG A 188 -11.70 -21.33 22.31
C ARG A 188 -11.03 -19.99 22.02
N LYS A 189 -10.04 -19.92 21.12
CA LYS A 189 -9.19 -18.71 20.91
C LYS A 189 -9.30 -18.11 19.52
N ASN A 190 -9.74 -18.90 18.53
CA ASN A 190 -9.84 -18.49 17.13
C ASN A 190 -10.93 -19.32 16.43
N PRO A 191 -12.18 -19.31 16.92
CA PRO A 191 -13.25 -20.12 16.34
C PRO A 191 -13.59 -19.63 14.93
N LEU A 192 -14.12 -20.53 14.09
CA LEU A 192 -14.77 -20.12 12.85
C LEU A 192 -16.01 -19.29 13.22
N ILE A 193 -16.15 -18.12 12.59
CA ILE A 193 -17.35 -17.28 12.70
C ILE A 193 -17.86 -16.92 11.30
N PRO A 194 -19.19 -16.74 11.11
CA PRO A 194 -19.74 -16.26 9.85
C PRO A 194 -19.12 -14.93 9.42
N CYS A 195 -18.81 -14.78 8.14
CA CYS A 195 -18.28 -13.56 7.54
C CYS A 195 -19.13 -12.31 7.83
N SER A 196 -20.45 -12.47 7.99
CA SER A 196 -21.38 -11.40 8.37
C SER A 196 -21.13 -10.79 9.76
N ARG A 197 -20.32 -11.44 10.61
CA ARG A 197 -19.88 -10.91 11.91
C ARG A 197 -18.58 -10.10 11.83
N LEU A 198 -17.91 -10.06 10.69
CA LEU A 198 -16.73 -9.22 10.49
C LEU A 198 -17.16 -7.83 10.02
N HIS A 199 -16.59 -6.79 10.63
CA HIS A 199 -16.83 -5.41 10.23
C HIS A 199 -16.12 -5.11 8.92
N LYS A 200 -16.85 -4.74 7.86
CA LYS A 200 -16.28 -4.32 6.57
C LYS A 200 -15.59 -2.95 6.68
N LEU A 201 -14.66 -2.67 5.77
CA LEU A 201 -14.00 -1.36 5.70
C LEU A 201 -14.97 -0.28 5.19
N ASP A 202 -15.14 0.81 5.94
CA ASP A 202 -15.96 1.95 5.51
C ASP A 202 -15.22 2.82 4.48
N LEU A 203 -15.51 2.58 3.20
CA LEU A 203 -14.94 3.35 2.09
C LEU A 203 -15.49 4.78 1.98
N ASN A 204 -16.54 5.16 2.71
CA ASN A 204 -17.01 6.55 2.75
C ASN A 204 -15.96 7.50 3.36
N LEU A 205 -15.01 6.97 4.14
CA LEU A 205 -13.85 7.70 4.64
C LEU A 205 -12.84 8.11 3.55
N TRP A 206 -13.01 7.61 2.32
CA TRP A 206 -12.29 8.02 1.11
C TRP A 206 -13.17 8.79 0.13
N ALA A 207 -14.44 9.05 0.47
CA ALA A 207 -15.31 9.86 -0.38
C ALA A 207 -14.79 11.30 -0.43
N GLU A 208 -14.19 11.67 -1.56
CA GLU A 208 -13.85 13.05 -1.84
C GLU A 208 -15.13 13.89 -1.83
N LYS A 209 -15.15 14.96 -1.03
CA LYS A 209 -16.17 16.00 -1.23
C LYS A 209 -15.98 16.52 -2.66
N PRO A 210 -17.05 16.67 -3.46
CA PRO A 210 -16.92 17.33 -4.75
C PRO A 210 -16.26 18.68 -4.48
N THR A 211 -15.06 18.87 -5.01
CA THR A 211 -14.47 20.20 -5.08
C THR A 211 -15.54 21.06 -5.74
N PHE A 212 -15.92 22.16 -5.10
CA PHE A 212 -16.77 23.15 -5.74
C PHE A 212 -15.92 23.75 -6.86
N LEU A 213 -15.89 23.07 -8.02
CA LEU A 213 -15.38 23.61 -9.26
C LEU A 213 -16.08 24.95 -9.42
N PRO A 214 -15.33 26.07 -9.34
CA PRO A 214 -15.93 27.39 -9.33
C PRO A 214 -16.88 27.51 -10.52
N LYS A 215 -18.18 27.73 -10.26
CA LYS A 215 -19.19 27.72 -11.33
C LYS A 215 -18.79 28.77 -12.36
N PRO A 216 -18.56 28.39 -13.64
CA PRO A 216 -18.15 29.36 -14.64
C PRO A 216 -19.28 30.36 -14.89
N CYS A 217 -18.91 31.60 -15.17
CA CYS A 217 -19.87 32.63 -15.54
C CYS A 217 -20.05 32.65 -17.05
N THR A 218 -21.29 32.75 -17.52
CA THR A 218 -21.58 32.97 -18.94
C THR A 218 -22.06 34.39 -19.16
N TYR A 219 -21.51 35.08 -20.16
CA TYR A 219 -21.95 36.40 -20.61
C TYR A 219 -21.82 36.48 -22.13
N MET A 220 -22.90 36.92 -22.81
CA MET A 220 -23.02 36.93 -24.28
C MET A 220 -22.45 35.65 -24.94
N SER A 221 -22.93 34.49 -24.49
CA SER A 221 -22.50 33.14 -24.93
C SER A 221 -21.03 32.78 -24.70
N THR A 222 -20.21 33.66 -24.10
CA THR A 222 -18.81 33.39 -23.74
C THR A 222 -18.72 32.91 -22.28
N VAL A 223 -17.89 31.91 -22.03
CA VAL A 223 -17.74 31.25 -20.72
C VAL A 223 -16.43 31.67 -20.05
N TYR A 224 -16.50 32.17 -18.83
CA TYR A 224 -15.39 32.74 -18.08
C TYR A 224 -15.05 31.94 -16.82
N ARG A 225 -13.74 31.82 -16.55
CA ARG A 225 -13.22 31.18 -15.33
C ARG A 225 -13.35 32.12 -14.12
N PRO A 226 -13.83 31.64 -12.96
CA PRO A 226 -13.90 32.47 -11.76
C PRO A 226 -12.53 32.93 -11.25
N GLY A 227 -12.52 34.09 -10.59
CA GLY A 227 -11.33 34.74 -10.05
C GLY A 227 -10.54 35.61 -11.04
N ALA A 228 -10.77 35.46 -12.34
CA ALA A 228 -10.15 36.34 -13.35
C ALA A 228 -10.93 37.66 -13.49
N PRO A 229 -10.24 38.82 -13.58
CA PRO A 229 -10.83 40.02 -14.16
C PRO A 229 -11.00 39.79 -15.67
N VAL A 230 -12.19 40.11 -16.18
CA VAL A 230 -12.62 39.88 -17.55
C VAL A 230 -13.03 41.21 -18.16
N SER A 231 -12.27 41.71 -19.13
CA SER A 231 -12.80 42.75 -20.03
C SER A 231 -13.74 42.04 -21.00
N VAL A 232 -15.06 42.15 -20.79
CA VAL A 232 -16.02 41.55 -21.73
C VAL A 232 -16.08 42.34 -23.05
N SER A 233 -15.64 43.62 -23.03
CA SER A 233 -15.49 44.56 -24.15
C SER A 233 -14.69 45.81 -23.61
N PRO A 234 -14.41 46.94 -24.34
CA PRO A 234 -13.46 48.01 -23.90
C PRO A 234 -13.79 48.94 -22.69
N CYS A 235 -15.00 49.49 -22.60
CA CYS A 235 -15.50 50.38 -21.52
C CYS A 235 -15.74 49.74 -20.12
N LEU A 236 -15.78 48.42 -19.96
CA LEU A 236 -16.27 47.78 -18.72
C LEU A 236 -15.54 46.47 -18.42
N ALA A 237 -15.25 46.30 -17.13
CA ALA A 237 -14.52 45.18 -16.57
C ALA A 237 -15.42 44.40 -15.62
N CYS A 238 -15.45 43.09 -15.78
CA CYS A 238 -16.22 42.15 -14.99
C CYS A 238 -15.31 41.29 -14.11
N VAL A 239 -15.84 40.80 -13.00
CA VAL A 239 -15.24 39.77 -12.16
C VAL A 239 -16.23 38.62 -12.06
N CYS A 240 -15.75 37.43 -12.39
CA CYS A 240 -16.50 36.19 -12.23
C CYS A 240 -16.22 35.62 -10.83
N HIS A 241 -17.23 35.61 -9.96
CA HIS A 241 -17.12 35.17 -8.56
C HIS A 241 -17.47 33.67 -8.44
N ALA A 242 -16.62 32.93 -7.73
CA ALA A 242 -16.76 31.48 -7.55
C ALA A 242 -17.99 31.05 -6.73
N ASP A 243 -18.42 31.90 -5.80
CA ASP A 243 -19.41 31.60 -4.75
C ASP A 243 -20.61 32.56 -4.72
N GLY A 244 -20.66 33.53 -5.64
CA GLY A 244 -21.70 34.55 -5.71
C GLY A 244 -21.70 35.57 -4.55
N LYS A 245 -20.73 35.52 -3.63
CA LYS A 245 -20.60 36.49 -2.53
C LYS A 245 -19.94 37.77 -3.05
N VAL A 246 -20.81 38.64 -3.56
CA VAL A 246 -20.43 39.96 -4.09
C VAL A 246 -20.00 40.88 -2.95
N GLY A 247 -18.78 41.42 -3.05
CA GLY A 247 -18.32 42.54 -2.23
C GLY A 247 -18.94 43.85 -2.74
N GLY A 248 -19.37 44.71 -1.83
CA GLY A 248 -19.98 46.00 -2.15
C GLY A 248 -18.97 47.05 -2.63
N GLU A 249 -18.28 46.81 -3.75
CA GLU A 249 -17.52 47.86 -4.43
C GLU A 249 -18.49 48.94 -4.96
N ARG A 250 -18.25 50.21 -4.58
CA ARG A 250 -19.02 51.35 -5.08
C ARG A 250 -18.86 51.47 -6.60
N GLY A 251 -19.98 51.50 -7.33
CA GLY A 251 -20.02 51.57 -8.80
C GLY A 251 -19.92 50.23 -9.54
N ALA A 252 -19.98 49.09 -8.84
CA ALA A 252 -19.93 47.76 -9.45
C ALA A 252 -21.28 47.01 -9.35
N TRP A 253 -21.87 46.65 -10.50
CA TRP A 253 -23.24 46.17 -10.63
C TRP A 253 -23.29 44.66 -10.84
N ARG A 254 -24.31 43.99 -10.29
CA ARG A 254 -24.50 42.54 -10.46
C ARG A 254 -25.24 42.25 -11.77
N VAL A 255 -24.55 41.59 -12.71
CA VAL A 255 -25.09 41.18 -14.03
C VAL A 255 -25.75 39.80 -13.94
N SER A 256 -25.19 38.92 -13.12
CA SER A 256 -25.80 37.63 -12.77
C SER A 256 -25.39 37.25 -11.35
N ASN A 257 -25.94 36.16 -10.81
CA ASN A 257 -25.58 35.68 -9.47
C ASN A 257 -24.07 35.40 -9.29
N LEU A 258 -23.30 35.25 -10.37
CA LEU A 258 -21.87 34.97 -10.37
C LEU A 258 -21.02 36.08 -11.04
N LEU A 259 -21.62 37.00 -11.80
CA LEU A 259 -20.89 38.02 -12.56
C LEU A 259 -21.23 39.43 -12.05
N GLN A 260 -20.21 40.17 -11.64
CA GLN A 260 -20.29 41.59 -11.28
C GLN A 260 -19.44 42.40 -12.26
N CYS A 261 -19.91 43.56 -12.71
CA CYS A 261 -19.21 44.39 -13.69
C CYS A 261 -19.24 45.87 -13.33
N LYS A 262 -18.19 46.60 -13.69
CA LYS A 262 -18.06 48.06 -13.51
C LYS A 262 -17.46 48.72 -14.75
N PRO A 263 -17.87 49.96 -15.08
CA PRO A 263 -17.17 50.76 -16.09
C PRO A 263 -15.70 51.00 -15.72
N VAL A 264 -14.84 51.03 -16.73
CA VAL A 264 -13.42 51.36 -16.65
C VAL A 264 -13.21 52.87 -16.59
N HIS A 265 -14.18 53.65 -17.07
CA HIS A 265 -14.12 55.12 -17.18
C HIS A 265 -14.99 55.80 -16.12
N ARG A 266 -14.55 56.97 -15.64
CA ARG A 266 -15.27 57.78 -14.64
C ARG A 266 -16.48 58.48 -15.27
N GLY A 267 -17.56 58.62 -14.51
CA GLY A 267 -18.80 59.30 -14.93
C GLY A 267 -19.86 58.38 -15.53
N CYS A 268 -19.51 57.12 -15.85
CA CYS A 268 -20.44 56.14 -16.39
C CYS A 268 -21.21 55.41 -15.26
N GLU A 269 -22.53 55.58 -15.18
CA GLU A 269 -23.41 54.86 -14.23
C GLU A 269 -24.61 54.22 -14.96
N TYR A 270 -24.42 53.08 -15.63
CA TYR A 270 -25.54 52.36 -16.29
C TYR A 270 -25.44 50.82 -16.19
N PRO A 271 -26.55 50.11 -15.87
CA PRO A 271 -26.55 48.66 -15.67
C PRO A 271 -26.94 47.80 -16.90
N GLY A 272 -27.15 48.40 -18.08
CA GLY A 272 -27.51 47.68 -19.31
C GLY A 272 -26.28 47.44 -20.20
N LEU A 273 -25.78 46.19 -20.27
CA LEU A 273 -24.45 45.89 -20.79
C LEU A 273 -24.43 45.39 -22.25
N ASP A 274 -23.58 46.02 -23.08
CA ASP A 274 -23.42 45.85 -24.55
C ASP A 274 -24.70 46.13 -25.39
N GLU A 275 -24.65 46.62 -26.64
CA GLU A 275 -23.56 47.27 -27.43
C GLU A 275 -22.74 48.27 -26.59
N TYR A 276 -21.43 48.51 -26.80
CA TYR A 276 -20.64 48.81 -25.59
C TYR A 276 -20.76 50.19 -24.92
N CYS A 277 -21.45 50.10 -23.76
CA CYS A 277 -21.67 51.06 -22.70
C CYS A 277 -22.03 52.51 -23.08
N LYS A 278 -22.95 52.84 -24.00
CA LYS A 278 -23.64 52.08 -25.04
C LYS A 278 -23.50 52.92 -26.32
N LEU A 279 -22.28 52.95 -26.88
CA LEU A 279 -21.60 54.18 -27.34
C LEU A 279 -21.10 55.05 -26.16
N PHE A 280 -20.33 54.43 -25.25
CA PHE A 280 -19.40 55.13 -24.34
C PHE A 280 -19.96 56.34 -23.55
N CYS A 281 -21.09 56.11 -22.89
CA CYS A 281 -21.71 56.98 -21.88
C CYS A 281 -22.33 58.27 -22.46
N ASP A 282 -23.13 58.06 -23.53
CA ASP A 282 -23.91 59.04 -24.31
C ASP A 282 -23.08 59.91 -25.29
N GLU A 283 -23.74 60.49 -26.31
CA GLU A 283 -23.08 61.22 -27.43
C GLU A 283 -22.47 62.60 -27.03
N GLY A 284 -21.50 62.59 -26.10
CA GLY A 284 -20.47 63.62 -25.97
C GLY A 284 -20.72 64.76 -24.96
N VAL A 285 -21.53 64.55 -23.92
CA VAL A 285 -22.10 65.66 -23.13
C VAL A 285 -21.70 65.65 -21.65
N TYR A 286 -21.07 66.74 -21.18
CA TYR A 286 -20.68 67.06 -19.79
C TYR A 286 -19.48 66.29 -19.17
N ARG A 287 -18.51 66.92 -18.49
CA ARG A 287 -17.99 68.31 -18.51
C ARG A 287 -16.68 68.30 -17.67
N ASN A 288 -15.53 68.64 -18.28
CA ASN A 288 -14.20 68.89 -17.67
C ASN A 288 -13.66 67.82 -16.70
#